data_AF-A0A7L3LES6-F1
#
_entry.id   AF-A0A7L3LES6-F1
#
_cell.length_a   1.000
_cell.length_b   1.000
_cell.length_c   1.000
_cell.angle_alpha   90.00
_cell.angle_beta   90.00
_cell.angle_gamma   90.00
#
_symmetry.space_group_name_H-M   'P 1'
#
loop_
_entity.id
_entity.type
_entity.pdbx_description
1 polymer ?
#
loop_
_entity_poly.entity_id
_entity_poly.type
_entity_poly.pdbx_seq_one_letter_code
_entity_poly.pdbx_strand_id
1 'polypeptide(L)'
;MADDSQRNFRSVYYEKVGFRGVEEKKSLEILLKDDRYFKFTLIFKNFYVSTDIEKLCTFSQRFPLPSMYRILVWKVLLGIIPPHHESHALVMKYRKEQYWDVHHALRVIRFINDSTPQVDVFLRIHQLESGKLPRNSAFPLEPEDEVFLAIAKAMEEMVEDPIECYWLVSCFVNHLNSKHKDSLQQLQYLNIEDNKLLMHLKACAAMSKLPYDLWFKKCFAGCLPESMIPFNFFCRVWDKVISGSCKILVFVAVEILLTFKMKIIALNTAEKITQFLENIPQDNTDAIVSKAVDLWRTHCGTPAHSV
;
A
#
# COMPACT_ATOMS: atom_id res chain seq x y z
N MET A 1 35.55 -12.99 -20.73
CA MET A 1 35.38 -11.71 -20.03
C MET A 1 35.21 -10.64 -21.09
N ALA A 2 33.98 -10.28 -21.42
CA ALA A 2 33.70 -9.20 -22.37
C ALA A 2 32.37 -8.53 -22.01
N ASP A 3 32.50 -7.24 -21.73
CA ASP A 3 31.52 -6.15 -21.83
C ASP A 3 30.31 -6.09 -20.88
N ASP A 4 30.50 -5.43 -19.74
CA ASP A 4 29.43 -4.92 -18.84
C ASP A 4 29.45 -3.38 -18.80
N SER A 5 29.78 -2.72 -19.93
CA SER A 5 30.12 -1.29 -19.97
C SER A 5 29.12 -0.37 -20.70
N GLN A 6 27.88 -0.80 -20.91
CA GLN A 6 26.79 0.12 -21.28
C GLN A 6 25.86 0.40 -20.10
N ARG A 7 26.39 1.06 -19.06
CA ARG A 7 25.53 1.88 -18.20
C ARG A 7 24.93 2.98 -19.10
N ASN A 8 23.63 2.86 -19.36
CA ASN A 8 22.86 3.65 -20.31
C ASN A 8 23.21 5.15 -20.20
N PHE A 9 24.04 5.69 -21.11
CA PHE A 9 24.49 7.10 -21.07
C PHE A 9 23.31 8.08 -21.02
N ARG A 10 22.15 7.67 -21.54
CA ARG A 10 20.89 8.41 -21.49
C ARG A 10 20.33 8.56 -20.08
N SER A 11 20.35 7.51 -19.25
CA SER A 11 19.85 7.59 -17.87
C SER A 11 20.67 8.56 -17.04
N VAL A 12 22.00 8.54 -17.19
CA VAL A 12 22.93 9.47 -16.52
C VAL A 12 22.72 10.92 -16.98
N TYR A 13 22.45 11.13 -18.27
CA TYR A 13 22.14 12.46 -18.79
C TYR A 13 20.82 12.99 -18.22
N TYR A 14 19.75 12.19 -18.28
CA TYR A 14 18.45 12.56 -17.74
C TYR A 14 18.50 12.81 -16.23
N GLU A 15 19.27 12.02 -15.49
CA GLU A 15 19.50 12.23 -14.06
C GLU A 15 20.25 13.53 -13.76
N LYS A 16 21.27 13.89 -14.58
CA LYS A 16 22.01 15.15 -14.47
C LYS A 16 21.19 16.38 -14.85
N VAL A 17 20.27 16.27 -15.80
CA VAL A 17 19.41 17.39 -16.24
C VAL A 17 18.08 17.48 -15.47
N GLY A 18 17.91 16.70 -14.39
CA GLY A 18 16.75 16.78 -13.49
C GLY A 18 15.52 15.97 -13.93
N PHE A 19 15.62 15.22 -15.01
CA PHE A 19 14.55 14.33 -15.52
C PHE A 19 14.72 12.90 -14.99
N ARG A 20 14.54 12.68 -13.69
CA ARG A 20 14.51 11.32 -13.11
C ARG A 20 13.24 10.58 -13.55
N GLY A 21 13.32 9.28 -13.87
CA GLY A 21 12.14 8.45 -14.14
C GLY A 21 11.71 8.30 -15.60
N VAL A 22 12.41 8.92 -16.57
CA VAL A 22 11.98 8.93 -17.99
C VAL A 22 12.12 7.57 -18.65
N GLU A 23 13.19 6.82 -18.34
CA GLU A 23 13.37 5.47 -18.87
C GLU A 23 12.40 4.50 -18.20
N GLU A 24 12.18 4.63 -16.89
CA GLU A 24 11.22 3.83 -16.11
C GLU A 24 9.79 4.03 -16.62
N LYS A 25 9.40 5.28 -16.90
CA LYS A 25 8.10 5.60 -17.49
C LYS A 25 7.93 4.92 -18.86
N LYS A 26 8.94 4.99 -19.73
CA LYS A 26 8.91 4.33 -21.05
C LYS A 26 8.83 2.81 -20.92
N SER A 27 9.59 2.21 -20.01
CA SER A 27 9.52 0.77 -19.74
C SER A 27 8.13 0.36 -19.25
N LEU A 28 7.51 1.13 -18.37
CA LEU A 28 6.13 0.87 -17.93
C LEU A 28 5.13 1.03 -19.09
N GLU A 29 5.27 2.06 -19.92
CA GLU A 29 4.43 2.23 -21.11
C GLU A 29 4.55 1.07 -22.10
N ILE A 30 5.73 0.47 -22.23
CA ILE A 30 5.93 -0.74 -23.05
C ILE A 30 5.17 -1.92 -22.43
N LEU A 31 5.30 -2.13 -21.12
CA LEU A 31 4.56 -3.19 -20.41
C LEU A 31 3.03 -3.03 -20.52
N LEU A 32 2.54 -1.79 -20.51
CA LEU A 32 1.11 -1.49 -20.62
C LEU A 32 0.57 -1.57 -22.05
N LYS A 33 1.42 -1.52 -23.08
CA LYS A 33 1.05 -1.57 -24.50
C LYS A 33 1.17 -2.97 -25.11
N ASP A 34 1.76 -3.93 -24.39
CA ASP A 34 1.98 -5.26 -24.93
C ASP A 34 0.67 -6.07 -24.89
N ASP A 35 -0.13 -5.93 -25.96
CA ASP A 35 -1.37 -6.69 -26.18
C ASP A 35 -1.10 -8.17 -26.48
N ARG A 36 0.17 -8.49 -26.76
CA ARG A 36 0.59 -9.79 -27.25
C ARG A 36 1.15 -10.55 -26.05
N TYR A 37 0.56 -11.70 -25.75
CA TYR A 37 1.01 -12.69 -24.76
C TYR A 37 0.48 -12.56 -23.32
N PHE A 38 -0.77 -12.13 -23.15
CA PHE A 38 -1.56 -12.61 -22.00
C PHE A 38 -1.92 -14.11 -22.19
N LYS A 39 -0.90 -14.96 -22.21
CA LYS A 39 -1.05 -16.40 -22.40
C LYS A 39 -1.58 -16.96 -21.08
N PHE A 40 -2.88 -17.20 -21.02
CA PHE A 40 -3.53 -17.94 -19.93
C PHE A 40 -2.88 -19.31 -19.80
N THR A 41 -1.99 -19.48 -18.81
CA THR A 41 -1.57 -20.81 -18.39
C THR A 41 -2.55 -21.26 -17.32
N LEU A 42 -3.46 -22.16 -17.70
CA LEU A 42 -4.39 -22.83 -16.78
C LEU A 42 -3.60 -23.70 -15.81
N ILE A 43 -3.19 -23.11 -14.68
CA ILE A 43 -2.78 -23.89 -13.51
C ILE A 43 -3.83 -23.63 -12.43
N PHE A 44 -4.66 -24.66 -12.23
CA PHE A 44 -5.45 -25.00 -11.04
C PHE A 44 -5.74 -23.90 -10.00
N LYS A 45 -7.03 -23.60 -9.81
CA LYS A 45 -7.67 -22.93 -8.66
C LYS A 45 -7.07 -21.56 -8.24
N ASN A 46 -7.83 -20.51 -8.54
CA ASN A 46 -7.80 -19.17 -7.89
C ASN A 46 -6.63 -18.21 -8.18
N PHE A 47 -5.78 -18.44 -9.19
CA PHE A 47 -4.73 -17.46 -9.50
C PHE A 47 -4.36 -17.50 -10.99
N TYR A 48 -5.00 -16.62 -11.79
CA TYR A 48 -4.55 -16.39 -13.16
C TYR A 48 -3.38 -15.39 -13.12
N VAL A 49 -2.16 -15.89 -13.27
CA VAL A 49 -0.97 -15.06 -13.38
C VAL A 49 -0.51 -15.08 -14.82
N SER A 50 -0.64 -13.97 -15.52
CA SER A 50 0.22 -13.76 -16.68
C SER A 50 1.62 -13.40 -16.25
N THR A 51 2.54 -13.74 -17.14
CA THR A 51 3.89 -13.18 -17.23
C THR A 51 3.92 -11.65 -17.07
N ASP A 52 2.93 -10.89 -17.56
CA ASP A 52 2.98 -9.43 -17.51
C ASP A 52 2.55 -8.85 -16.15
N ILE A 53 1.65 -9.51 -15.41
CA ILE A 53 1.39 -9.20 -13.99
C ILE A 53 2.66 -9.41 -13.16
N GLU A 54 3.44 -10.47 -13.40
CA GLU A 54 4.71 -10.68 -12.68
C GLU A 54 5.73 -9.57 -13.00
N LYS A 55 5.82 -9.15 -14.26
CA LYS A 55 6.64 -7.99 -14.66
C LYS A 55 6.15 -6.70 -14.01
N LEU A 56 4.84 -6.45 -13.97
CA LEU A 56 4.27 -5.28 -13.29
C LEU A 56 4.52 -5.31 -11.78
N CYS A 57 4.42 -6.48 -11.13
CA CYS A 57 4.82 -6.67 -9.74
C CYS A 57 6.29 -6.35 -9.55
N THR A 58 7.18 -6.94 -10.36
CA THR A 58 8.63 -6.74 -10.27
C THR A 58 9.01 -5.27 -10.52
N PHE A 59 8.39 -4.63 -11.52
CA PHE A 59 8.54 -3.21 -11.79
C PHE A 59 8.10 -2.37 -10.59
N SER A 60 6.91 -2.63 -10.06
CA SER A 60 6.35 -1.91 -8.91
C SER A 60 7.14 -2.15 -7.64
N GLN A 61 7.81 -3.30 -7.48
CA GLN A 61 8.73 -3.58 -6.39
C GLN A 61 10.04 -2.79 -6.55
N ARG A 62 10.56 -2.68 -7.78
CA ARG A 62 11.85 -2.04 -8.05
C ARG A 62 11.76 -0.52 -8.16
N PHE A 63 10.72 0.03 -8.76
CA PHE A 63 10.58 1.46 -9.08
C PHE A 63 9.31 2.04 -8.45
N PRO A 64 9.28 3.35 -8.14
CA PRO A 64 8.03 4.02 -7.80
C PRO A 64 7.15 4.15 -9.05
N LEU A 65 5.83 4.00 -8.91
CA LEU A 65 4.93 4.16 -10.05
C LEU A 65 4.80 5.65 -10.45
N PRO A 66 4.75 5.98 -11.76
CA PRO A 66 4.33 7.31 -12.19
C PRO A 66 2.89 7.59 -11.75
N SER A 67 2.60 8.78 -11.24
CA SER A 67 1.27 9.10 -10.68
C SER A 67 0.12 8.86 -11.65
N MET A 68 0.32 9.18 -12.93
CA MET A 68 -0.70 8.97 -13.98
C MET A 68 -1.05 7.50 -14.25
N TYR A 69 -0.18 6.55 -13.89
CA TYR A 69 -0.42 5.11 -14.10
C TYR A 69 -0.70 4.35 -12.81
N ARG A 70 -0.52 4.97 -11.64
CA ARG A 70 -0.63 4.30 -10.34
C ARG A 70 -1.97 3.59 -10.18
N ILE A 71 -3.06 4.32 -10.37
CA ILE A 71 -4.43 3.80 -10.19
C ILE A 71 -4.71 2.66 -11.17
N LEU A 72 -4.27 2.78 -12.42
CA LEU A 72 -4.41 1.71 -13.41
C LEU A 72 -3.66 0.45 -12.97
N VAL A 73 -2.39 0.57 -12.60
CA VAL A 73 -1.55 -0.56 -12.18
C VAL A 73 -2.11 -1.20 -10.90
N TRP A 74 -2.55 -0.40 -9.93
CA TRP A 74 -3.18 -0.93 -8.71
C TRP A 74 -4.45 -1.72 -9.03
N LYS A 75 -5.32 -1.22 -9.92
CA LYS A 75 -6.52 -1.95 -10.34
C LYS A 75 -6.19 -3.30 -10.99
N VAL A 76 -5.14 -3.37 -11.81
CA VAL A 76 -4.68 -4.63 -12.42
C VAL A 76 -4.12 -5.58 -11.36
N LEU A 77 -3.19 -5.11 -10.52
CA LEU A 77 -2.51 -5.94 -9.51
C LEU A 77 -3.44 -6.46 -8.40
N LEU A 78 -4.48 -5.68 -8.06
CA LEU A 78 -5.52 -6.09 -7.11
C LEU A 78 -6.63 -6.94 -7.75
N GLY A 79 -6.60 -7.15 -9.07
CA GLY A 79 -7.61 -7.94 -9.79
C GLY A 79 -8.98 -7.26 -9.90
N ILE A 80 -9.03 -5.93 -9.79
CA ILE A 80 -10.27 -5.15 -9.97
C ILE A 80 -10.66 -5.17 -11.45
N ILE A 81 -9.66 -4.93 -12.31
CA ILE A 81 -9.78 -5.05 -13.77
C ILE A 81 -8.88 -6.19 -14.27
N PRO A 82 -9.28 -6.84 -15.37
CA PRO A 82 -8.41 -7.78 -16.02
C PRO A 82 -7.21 -7.02 -16.59
N PRO A 83 -6.13 -7.72 -16.90
CA PRO A 83 -4.93 -7.15 -17.52
C PRO A 83 -5.06 -6.88 -19.03
N HIS A 84 -6.13 -7.37 -19.66
CA HIS A 84 -6.43 -7.08 -21.06
C HIS A 84 -7.13 -5.72 -21.15
N HIS A 85 -6.47 -4.73 -21.75
CA HIS A 85 -6.96 -3.36 -21.80
C HIS A 85 -8.33 -3.22 -22.47
N GLU A 86 -8.60 -4.02 -23.51
CA GLU A 86 -9.86 -4.00 -24.26
C GLU A 86 -11.07 -4.31 -23.36
N SER A 87 -10.84 -5.08 -22.30
CA SER A 87 -11.88 -5.49 -21.34
C SER A 87 -12.05 -4.51 -20.19
N HIS A 88 -11.15 -3.54 -20.01
CA HIS A 88 -11.19 -2.60 -18.87
C HIS A 88 -12.53 -1.84 -18.82
N ALA A 89 -12.98 -1.28 -19.94
CA ALA A 89 -14.21 -0.49 -20.00
C ALA A 89 -15.45 -1.32 -19.63
N LEU A 90 -15.52 -2.56 -20.15
CA LEU A 90 -16.63 -3.47 -19.86
C LEU A 90 -16.63 -3.91 -18.39
N VAL A 91 -15.48 -4.28 -17.85
CA VAL A 91 -15.39 -4.71 -16.45
C VAL A 91 -15.67 -3.55 -15.51
N MET A 92 -15.16 -2.35 -15.78
CA MET A 92 -15.47 -1.16 -14.97
C MET A 92 -16.95 -0.78 -15.03
N LYS A 93 -17.64 -1.04 -16.15
CA LYS A 93 -19.10 -0.90 -16.22
C LYS A 93 -19.80 -1.82 -15.21
N TYR A 94 -19.45 -3.11 -15.18
CA TYR A 94 -20.03 -4.04 -14.20
C TYR A 94 -19.72 -3.66 -12.75
N ARG A 95 -18.48 -3.23 -12.48
CA ARG A 95 -18.05 -2.73 -11.16
C ARG A 95 -18.86 -1.52 -10.71
N LYS A 96 -19.20 -0.63 -11.64
CA LYS A 96 -20.04 0.54 -11.39
C LYS A 96 -21.49 0.16 -11.14
N GLU A 97 -22.05 -0.74 -11.94
CA GLU A 97 -23.43 -1.25 -11.74
C GLU A 97 -23.55 -1.91 -10.37
N GLN A 98 -22.62 -2.82 -10.02
CA GLN A 98 -22.58 -3.47 -8.71
C GLN A 98 -22.51 -2.46 -7.55
N TYR A 99 -21.64 -1.46 -7.65
CA TYR A 99 -21.55 -0.41 -6.62
C TYR A 99 -22.90 0.30 -6.41
N TRP A 100 -23.57 0.68 -7.50
CA TRP A 100 -24.84 1.41 -7.42
C TRP A 100 -26.00 0.55 -6.95
N ASP A 101 -26.03 -0.74 -7.29
CA ASP A 101 -27.04 -1.68 -6.81
C ASP A 101 -26.98 -1.81 -5.27
N VAL A 102 -25.77 -2.01 -4.72
CA VAL A 102 -25.55 -2.13 -3.27
C VAL A 102 -25.79 -0.79 -2.57
N HIS A 103 -25.31 0.32 -3.14
CA HIS A 103 -25.57 1.67 -2.63
C HIS A 103 -27.08 1.97 -2.57
N HIS A 104 -27.82 1.63 -3.63
CA HIS A 104 -29.27 1.81 -3.66
C HIS A 104 -29.96 0.95 -2.60
N ALA A 105 -29.57 -0.31 -2.47
CA ALA A 105 -30.11 -1.20 -1.43
C ALA A 105 -29.92 -0.58 -0.03
N LEU A 106 -28.72 -0.07 0.28
CA LEU A 106 -28.42 0.61 1.55
C LEU A 106 -29.27 1.86 1.78
N ARG A 107 -29.57 2.66 0.73
CA ARG A 107 -30.51 3.79 0.83
C ARG A 107 -31.94 3.32 1.13
N VAL A 108 -32.41 2.26 0.47
CA VAL A 108 -33.76 1.70 0.67
C VAL A 108 -33.94 1.21 2.11
N ILE A 109 -32.95 0.51 2.67
CA ILE A 109 -32.96 0.06 4.07
C ILE A 109 -32.53 1.14 5.07
N ARG A 110 -32.31 2.38 4.61
CA ARG A 110 -31.98 3.57 5.42
C ARG A 110 -30.69 3.47 6.23
N PHE A 111 -29.72 2.70 5.75
CA PHE A 111 -28.39 2.62 6.34
C PHE A 111 -27.50 3.81 5.98
N ILE A 112 -27.74 4.40 4.81
CA ILE A 112 -27.02 5.59 4.32
C ILE A 112 -28.02 6.64 3.81
N ASN A 113 -27.56 7.89 3.79
CA ASN A 113 -28.27 9.05 3.27
C ASN A 113 -27.28 10.04 2.64
N ASP A 114 -27.77 11.13 2.09
CA ASP A 114 -26.92 12.13 1.40
C ASP A 114 -25.99 12.90 2.35
N SER A 115 -26.18 12.79 3.67
CA SER A 115 -25.27 13.34 4.69
C SER A 115 -24.23 12.34 5.21
N THR A 116 -24.27 11.09 4.76
CA THR A 116 -23.35 10.05 5.21
C THR A 116 -21.98 10.29 4.57
N PRO A 117 -20.88 10.37 5.34
CA PRO A 117 -19.54 10.53 4.79
C PRO A 117 -19.21 9.40 3.82
N GLN A 118 -18.48 9.74 2.75
CA GLN A 118 -18.21 8.82 1.65
C GLN A 118 -17.42 7.58 2.10
N VAL A 119 -16.46 7.73 3.01
CA VAL A 119 -15.74 6.59 3.63
C VAL A 119 -16.64 5.67 4.44
N ASP A 120 -17.68 6.21 5.08
CA ASP A 120 -18.66 5.41 5.81
C ASP A 120 -19.59 4.66 4.83
N VAL A 121 -19.92 5.29 3.70
CA VAL A 121 -20.65 4.63 2.60
C VAL A 121 -19.85 3.43 2.10
N PHE A 122 -18.54 3.57 1.87
CA PHE A 122 -17.67 2.45 1.47
C PHE A 122 -17.70 1.29 2.47
N LEU A 123 -17.63 1.60 3.77
CA LEU A 123 -17.72 0.58 4.81
C LEU A 123 -19.07 -0.16 4.74
N ARG A 124 -20.19 0.56 4.60
CA ARG A 124 -21.52 -0.06 4.55
C ARG A 124 -21.70 -0.94 3.31
N ILE A 125 -21.17 -0.51 2.16
CA ILE A 125 -21.17 -1.33 0.93
C ILE A 125 -20.36 -2.61 1.18
N HIS A 126 -19.15 -2.50 1.73
CA HIS A 126 -18.29 -3.65 2.01
C HIS A 126 -18.93 -4.63 3.02
N GLN A 127 -19.56 -4.11 4.08
CA GLN A 127 -20.28 -4.91 5.08
C GLN A 127 -21.47 -5.66 4.46
N LEU A 128 -22.22 -5.01 3.57
CA LEU A 128 -23.34 -5.66 2.88
C LEU A 128 -22.87 -6.75 1.91
N GLU A 129 -21.84 -6.47 1.10
CA GLU A 129 -21.27 -7.45 0.17
C GLU A 129 -20.64 -8.66 0.88
N SER A 130 -20.06 -8.45 2.07
CA SER A 130 -19.47 -9.52 2.88
C SER A 130 -20.48 -10.24 3.78
N GLY A 131 -21.76 -9.85 3.76
CA GLY A 131 -22.81 -10.44 4.62
C GLY A 131 -22.64 -10.12 6.11
N LYS A 132 -21.89 -9.06 6.44
CA LYS A 132 -21.59 -8.60 7.81
C LYS A 132 -22.29 -7.29 8.18
N LEU A 133 -23.28 -6.84 7.40
CA LEU A 133 -24.01 -5.60 7.71
C LEU A 133 -24.69 -5.72 9.08
N PRO A 134 -24.42 -4.80 10.03
CA PRO A 134 -25.03 -4.86 11.35
C PRO A 134 -26.53 -4.59 11.24
N ARG A 135 -27.27 -4.85 12.32
CA ARG A 135 -28.73 -4.65 12.34
C ARG A 135 -29.14 -3.18 12.30
N ASN A 136 -28.29 -2.29 12.80
CA ASN A 136 -28.52 -0.85 12.82
C ASN A 136 -27.18 -0.10 12.74
N SER A 137 -27.17 1.11 12.19
CA SER A 137 -26.01 2.00 12.10
C SER A 137 -25.46 2.44 13.47
N ALA A 138 -26.29 2.39 14.52
CA ALA A 138 -25.89 2.71 15.89
C ALA A 138 -25.08 1.60 16.60
N PHE A 139 -24.87 0.45 15.96
CA PHE A 139 -23.98 -0.57 16.51
C PHE A 139 -22.54 -0.07 16.52
N PRO A 140 -21.77 -0.35 17.59
CA PRO A 140 -20.34 -0.06 17.63
C PRO A 140 -19.62 -0.68 16.44
N LEU A 141 -18.58 0.01 15.96
CA LEU A 141 -17.69 -0.51 14.93
C LEU A 141 -16.85 -1.65 15.50
N GLU A 142 -16.69 -2.71 14.72
CA GLU A 142 -15.74 -3.77 15.04
C GLU A 142 -14.31 -3.29 14.73
N PRO A 143 -13.26 -3.85 15.36
CA PRO A 143 -11.87 -3.44 15.11
C PRO A 143 -11.46 -3.53 13.63
N GLU A 144 -12.06 -4.46 12.88
CA GLU A 144 -11.85 -4.64 11.44
C GLU A 144 -12.44 -3.47 10.63
N ASP A 145 -13.57 -2.93 11.08
CA ASP A 145 -14.23 -1.78 10.45
C ASP A 145 -13.38 -0.51 10.64
N GLU A 146 -12.75 -0.33 11.81
CA GLU A 146 -11.84 0.79 12.05
C GLU A 146 -10.60 0.74 11.16
N VAL A 147 -10.08 -0.47 10.89
CA VAL A 147 -8.96 -0.66 9.95
C VAL A 147 -9.40 -0.30 8.53
N PHE A 148 -10.58 -0.77 8.12
CA PHE A 148 -11.15 -0.44 6.81
C PHE A 148 -11.31 1.07 6.65
N LEU A 149 -11.91 1.76 7.64
CA LEU A 149 -12.12 3.20 7.60
C LEU A 149 -10.82 4.00 7.55
N ALA A 150 -9.79 3.58 8.31
CA ALA A 150 -8.49 4.23 8.26
C ALA A 150 -7.87 4.16 6.85
N ILE A 151 -7.91 2.99 6.23
CA ILE A 151 -7.45 2.78 4.85
C ILE A 151 -8.31 3.56 3.87
N ALA A 152 -9.63 3.58 4.04
CA ALA A 152 -10.56 4.29 3.18
C ALA A 152 -10.29 5.79 3.15
N LYS A 153 -10.08 6.41 4.32
CA LYS A 153 -9.71 7.83 4.42
C LYS A 153 -8.39 8.13 3.70
N ALA A 154 -7.38 7.29 3.89
CA ALA A 154 -6.12 7.46 3.18
C ALA A 154 -6.24 7.27 1.66
N MET A 155 -7.09 6.35 1.20
CA MET A 155 -7.32 6.09 -0.23
C MET A 155 -8.16 7.18 -0.91
N GLU A 156 -9.12 7.78 -0.20
CA GLU A 156 -9.96 8.87 -0.70
C GLU A 156 -9.13 10.10 -1.08
N GLU A 157 -8.08 10.40 -0.30
CA GLU A 157 -7.11 11.45 -0.63
C GLU A 157 -6.28 11.13 -1.89
N MET A 158 -6.23 9.86 -2.32
CA MET A 158 -5.42 9.40 -3.45
C MET A 158 -6.22 9.19 -4.74
N VAL A 159 -7.54 9.02 -4.64
CA VAL A 159 -8.38 8.56 -5.75
C VAL A 159 -9.64 9.40 -5.82
N GLU A 160 -9.73 10.22 -6.87
CA GLU A 160 -10.85 11.15 -7.06
C GLU A 160 -12.17 10.44 -7.38
N ASP A 161 -12.15 9.35 -8.16
CA ASP A 161 -13.37 8.62 -8.51
C ASP A 161 -13.80 7.73 -7.33
N PRO A 162 -15.01 7.93 -6.76
CA PRO A 162 -15.44 7.20 -5.56
C PRO A 162 -15.67 5.71 -5.81
N ILE A 163 -16.01 5.30 -7.04
CA ILE A 163 -16.23 3.90 -7.38
C ILE A 163 -14.87 3.20 -7.46
N GLU A 164 -13.89 3.79 -8.14
CA GLU A 164 -12.52 3.28 -8.15
C GLU A 164 -11.92 3.24 -6.76
N CYS A 165 -12.13 4.28 -5.95
CA CYS A 165 -11.70 4.34 -4.57
C CYS A 165 -12.30 3.18 -3.75
N TYR A 166 -13.61 2.96 -3.82
CA TYR A 166 -14.27 1.84 -3.15
C TYR A 166 -13.61 0.49 -3.49
N TRP A 167 -13.47 0.20 -4.79
CA TRP A 167 -12.90 -1.07 -5.25
C TRP A 167 -11.44 -1.24 -4.81
N LEU A 168 -10.65 -0.16 -4.84
CA LEU A 168 -9.26 -0.17 -4.35
C LEU A 168 -9.21 -0.47 -2.86
N VAL A 169 -10.02 0.20 -2.03
CA VAL A 169 -10.07 -0.05 -0.58
C VAL A 169 -10.49 -1.50 -0.30
N SER A 170 -11.61 -1.95 -0.88
CA SER A 170 -12.16 -3.29 -0.65
C SER A 170 -11.16 -4.38 -1.04
N CYS A 171 -10.54 -4.27 -2.23
CA CYS A 171 -9.54 -5.24 -2.68
C CYS A 171 -8.22 -5.15 -1.90
N PHE A 172 -7.78 -3.96 -1.49
CA PHE A 172 -6.56 -3.78 -0.68
C PHE A 172 -6.72 -4.41 0.71
N VAL A 173 -7.83 -4.16 1.40
CA VAL A 173 -8.10 -4.78 2.72
C VAL A 173 -8.17 -6.30 2.62
N ASN A 174 -8.83 -6.83 1.58
CA ASN A 174 -8.86 -8.27 1.31
C ASN A 174 -7.45 -8.84 1.02
N HIS A 175 -6.63 -8.09 0.28
CA HIS A 175 -5.24 -8.45 0.00
C HIS A 175 -4.41 -8.55 1.28
N LEU A 176 -4.57 -7.59 2.20
CA LEU A 176 -3.89 -7.61 3.50
C LEU A 176 -4.34 -8.82 4.32
N ASN A 177 -5.64 -9.05 4.47
CA ASN A 177 -6.18 -10.13 5.30
C ASN A 177 -5.74 -11.53 4.85
N SER A 178 -5.53 -11.72 3.54
CA SER A 178 -5.06 -13.00 3.00
C SER A 178 -3.55 -13.22 3.17
N LYS A 179 -2.72 -12.17 3.13
CA LYS A 179 -1.25 -12.26 3.19
C LYS A 179 -0.61 -11.96 4.55
N HIS A 180 -1.31 -11.26 5.46
CA HIS A 180 -0.73 -10.84 6.74
C HIS A 180 -0.59 -11.95 7.79
N LYS A 181 -1.30 -13.08 7.65
CA LYS A 181 -1.29 -14.15 8.67
C LYS A 181 0.10 -14.74 8.93
N ASP A 182 1.02 -14.69 7.97
CA ASP A 182 2.32 -15.37 8.06
C ASP A 182 3.52 -14.43 8.26
N SER A 183 3.34 -13.10 8.25
CA SER A 183 4.45 -12.13 8.12
C SER A 183 4.91 -11.43 9.41
N LEU A 184 4.33 -11.76 10.57
CA LEU A 184 4.68 -11.14 11.87
C LEU A 184 5.95 -11.74 12.52
N GLN A 185 7.05 -11.86 11.77
CA GLN A 185 8.39 -11.93 12.36
C GLN A 185 8.85 -10.50 12.68
N GLN A 186 8.35 -10.01 13.82
CA GLN A 186 8.40 -8.61 14.23
C GLN A 186 9.83 -8.10 14.45
N LEU A 187 10.14 -6.95 13.85
CA LEU A 187 11.29 -6.05 14.09
C LEU A 187 12.69 -6.69 14.24
N GLN A 188 12.93 -7.91 13.74
CA GLN A 188 14.26 -8.54 13.79
C GLN A 188 15.32 -7.68 13.11
N TYR A 189 14.96 -6.95 12.06
CA TYR A 189 15.83 -6.01 11.35
C TYR A 189 16.28 -4.83 12.22
N LEU A 190 15.51 -4.42 13.24
CA LEU A 190 15.95 -3.38 14.17
C LEU A 190 17.18 -3.83 14.99
N ASN A 191 17.26 -5.12 15.32
CA ASN A 191 18.42 -5.67 16.02
C ASN A 191 19.69 -5.59 15.17
N ILE A 192 19.53 -5.76 13.85
CA ILE A 192 20.64 -5.72 12.89
C ILE A 192 21.11 -4.28 12.69
N GLU A 193 20.17 -3.34 12.53
CA GLU A 193 20.48 -1.93 12.27
C GLU A 193 20.92 -1.17 13.52
N ASP A 194 20.25 -1.36 14.66
CA ASP A 194 20.58 -0.67 15.91
C ASP A 194 20.16 -1.44 17.16
N ASN A 195 21.02 -2.37 17.56
CA ASN A 195 20.83 -3.14 18.80
C ASN A 195 20.74 -2.24 20.05
N LYS A 196 21.41 -1.07 20.09
CA LYS A 196 21.34 -0.18 21.27
C LYS A 196 19.93 0.40 21.44
N LEU A 197 19.31 0.82 20.34
CA LEU A 197 17.92 1.30 20.34
C LEU A 197 16.95 0.18 20.74
N LEU A 198 17.14 -1.03 20.20
CA LEU A 198 16.32 -2.20 20.59
C LEU A 198 16.45 -2.51 22.09
N MET A 199 17.66 -2.48 22.64
CA MET A 199 17.90 -2.71 24.07
C MET A 199 17.25 -1.63 24.94
N HIS A 200 17.24 -0.37 24.51
CA HIS A 200 16.50 0.71 25.18
C HIS A 200 14.99 0.46 25.21
N LEU A 201 14.40 0.07 24.07
CA LEU A 201 12.98 -0.26 23.98
C LEU A 201 12.61 -1.46 24.88
N LYS A 202 13.49 -2.45 24.98
CA LYS A 202 13.33 -3.59 25.90
C LYS A 202 13.44 -3.15 27.37
N ALA A 203 14.43 -2.32 27.70
CA ALA A 203 14.63 -1.80 29.05
C ALA A 203 13.42 -0.97 29.54
N CYS A 204 12.78 -0.23 28.64
CA CYS A 204 11.57 0.53 28.93
C CYS A 204 10.28 -0.31 28.88
N ALA A 205 10.36 -1.62 28.64
CA ALA A 205 9.22 -2.51 28.39
C ALA A 205 8.26 -2.01 27.29
N ALA A 206 8.78 -1.29 26.29
CA ALA A 206 7.99 -0.68 25.22
C ALA A 206 7.65 -1.65 24.07
N MET A 207 8.40 -2.75 23.93
CA MET A 207 8.27 -3.67 22.79
C MET A 207 6.87 -4.25 22.58
N SER A 208 6.12 -4.49 23.66
CA SER A 208 4.74 -5.02 23.59
C SER A 208 3.68 -3.91 23.41
N LYS A 209 4.06 -2.65 23.59
CA LYS A 209 3.18 -1.48 23.51
C LYS A 209 3.40 -0.65 22.24
N LEU A 210 4.29 -1.08 21.35
CA LEU A 210 4.47 -0.41 20.06
C LEU A 210 3.16 -0.48 19.24
N PRO A 211 2.86 0.54 18.41
CA PRO A 211 1.61 0.63 17.67
C PRO A 211 1.59 -0.30 16.44
N TYR A 212 1.70 -1.61 16.68
CA TYR A 212 1.74 -2.63 15.63
C TYR A 212 0.47 -2.66 14.78
N ASP A 213 -0.69 -2.40 15.39
CA ASP A 213 -1.95 -2.33 14.65
C ASP A 213 -1.96 -1.16 13.66
N LEU A 214 -1.37 -0.01 14.05
CA LEU A 214 -1.21 1.13 13.15
C LEU A 214 -0.28 0.79 11.98
N TRP A 215 0.86 0.16 12.25
CA TRP A 215 1.88 -0.14 11.24
C TRP A 215 1.49 -1.27 10.29
N PHE A 216 0.86 -2.32 10.81
CA PHE A 216 0.69 -3.60 10.11
C PHE A 216 -0.75 -3.95 9.77
N LYS A 217 -1.75 -3.47 10.53
CA LYS A 217 -3.16 -3.66 10.13
C LYS A 217 -3.64 -2.47 9.31
N LYS A 218 -3.39 -1.25 9.78
CA LYS A 218 -3.75 0.00 9.10
C LYS A 218 -2.73 0.40 8.02
N CYS A 219 -1.60 -0.30 7.90
CA CYS A 219 -0.54 0.01 6.93
C CYS A 219 -0.10 1.48 6.97
N PHE A 220 0.06 2.01 8.19
CA PHE A 220 0.36 3.40 8.52
C PHE A 220 -0.78 4.40 8.21
N ALA A 221 -1.95 3.96 7.76
CA ALA A 221 -3.10 4.84 7.55
C ALA A 221 -3.53 5.47 8.88
N GLY A 222 -3.65 6.80 8.90
CA GLY A 222 -3.89 7.58 10.13
C GLY A 222 -2.65 7.86 10.98
N CYS A 223 -1.46 7.39 10.59
CA CYS A 223 -0.18 7.73 11.26
C CYS A 223 0.32 9.13 10.85
N LEU A 224 -0.13 9.64 9.70
CA LEU A 224 0.21 10.95 9.15
C LEU A 224 -1.07 11.79 9.01
N PRO A 225 -1.11 13.07 9.41
CA PRO A 225 -2.28 13.95 9.25
C PRO A 225 -2.55 14.28 7.76
N GLU A 226 -3.80 14.65 7.47
CA GLU A 226 -4.40 14.99 6.17
C GLU A 226 -3.74 16.20 5.47
N SER A 227 -2.49 16.07 5.04
CA SER A 227 -1.81 17.05 4.19
C SER A 227 -1.29 16.41 2.89
N MET A 228 -1.06 17.20 1.84
CA MET A 228 -0.60 16.69 0.52
C MET A 228 0.77 16.00 0.55
N ILE A 229 1.59 16.21 1.57
CA ILE A 229 2.94 15.60 1.71
C ILE A 229 2.82 14.07 2.00
N PRO A 230 1.95 13.62 2.92
CA PRO A 230 1.61 12.20 3.12
C PRO A 230 1.15 11.44 1.87
N PHE A 231 0.63 12.11 0.83
CA PHE A 231 0.18 11.47 -0.40
C PHE A 231 1.30 10.66 -1.08
N ASN A 232 2.50 11.24 -1.18
CA ASN A 232 3.65 10.56 -1.78
C ASN A 232 4.17 9.42 -0.90
N PHE A 233 4.07 9.57 0.41
CA PHE A 233 4.45 8.55 1.38
C PHE A 233 3.61 7.28 1.19
N PHE A 234 2.28 7.41 1.26
CA PHE A 234 1.37 6.27 1.14
C PHE A 234 1.46 5.62 -0.22
N CYS A 235 1.43 6.42 -1.30
CA CYS A 235 1.56 5.92 -2.66
C CYS A 235 2.78 5.00 -2.82
N ARG A 236 3.97 5.42 -2.38
CA ARG A 236 5.20 4.64 -2.59
C ARG A 236 5.28 3.37 -1.75
N VAL A 237 4.77 3.41 -0.52
CA VAL A 237 4.72 2.23 0.35
C VAL A 237 3.68 1.23 -0.18
N TRP A 238 2.49 1.72 -0.54
CA TRP A 238 1.41 0.87 -1.03
C TRP A 238 1.67 0.33 -2.43
N ASP A 239 2.45 1.01 -3.28
CA ASP A 239 3.01 0.44 -4.52
C ASP A 239 3.73 -0.90 -4.23
N LYS A 240 4.46 -1.01 -3.11
CA LYS A 240 5.18 -2.24 -2.71
C LYS A 240 4.26 -3.28 -2.06
N VAL A 241 3.30 -2.83 -1.26
CA VAL A 241 2.32 -3.73 -0.63
C VAL A 241 1.45 -4.41 -1.68
N ILE A 242 0.89 -3.63 -2.62
CA ILE A 242 0.01 -4.11 -3.70
C ILE A 242 0.75 -5.04 -4.65
N SER A 243 2.02 -4.76 -4.94
CA SER A 243 2.89 -5.67 -5.71
C SER A 243 3.40 -6.89 -4.93
N GLY A 244 2.93 -7.08 -3.70
CA GLY A 244 3.01 -8.34 -2.96
C GLY A 244 3.99 -8.38 -1.80
N SER A 245 4.68 -7.28 -1.47
CA SER A 245 5.62 -7.23 -0.35
C SER A 245 5.03 -6.51 0.86
N CYS A 246 4.45 -7.26 1.81
CA CYS A 246 4.05 -6.69 3.12
C CYS A 246 5.26 -6.39 4.03
N LYS A 247 6.43 -6.99 3.74
CA LYS A 247 7.67 -6.77 4.51
C LYS A 247 8.13 -5.32 4.49
N ILE A 248 7.80 -4.55 3.45
CA ILE A 248 8.11 -3.10 3.39
C ILE A 248 7.63 -2.36 4.64
N LEU A 249 6.47 -2.76 5.20
CA LEU A 249 5.91 -2.12 6.39
C LEU A 249 6.84 -2.27 7.60
N VAL A 250 7.55 -3.40 7.71
CA VAL A 250 8.54 -3.63 8.77
C VAL A 250 9.71 -2.66 8.62
N PHE A 251 10.20 -2.47 7.39
CA PHE A 251 11.32 -1.55 7.13
C PHE A 251 10.92 -0.08 7.32
N VAL A 252 9.67 0.29 7.01
CA VAL A 252 9.14 1.61 7.34
C VAL A 252 9.10 1.81 8.86
N ALA A 253 8.63 0.83 9.62
CA ALA A 253 8.65 0.90 11.09
C ALA A 253 10.07 1.02 11.66
N VAL A 254 11.02 0.23 11.15
CA VAL A 254 12.43 0.31 11.53
C VAL A 254 13.01 1.68 11.21
N GLU A 255 12.77 2.22 10.02
CA GLU A 255 13.31 3.51 9.61
C GLU A 255 12.72 4.68 10.41
N ILE A 256 11.44 4.61 10.81
CA ILE A 256 10.83 5.57 11.75
C ILE A 256 11.59 5.56 13.08
N LEU A 257 11.86 4.37 13.62
CA LEU A 257 12.60 4.21 14.88
C LEU A 257 14.04 4.75 14.76
N LEU A 258 14.73 4.47 13.65
CA LEU A 258 16.08 4.98 13.40
C LEU A 258 16.11 6.50 13.23
N THR A 259 15.16 7.05 12.46
CA THR A 259 15.06 8.50 12.21
C THR A 259 14.83 9.27 13.51
N PHE A 260 13.98 8.76 14.40
CA PHE A 260 13.68 9.41 15.67
C PHE A 260 14.45 8.85 16.87
N LYS A 261 15.53 8.08 16.62
CA LYS A 261 16.35 7.43 17.65
C LYS A 261 16.69 8.34 18.82
N MET A 262 17.24 9.53 18.55
CA MET A 262 17.66 10.46 19.60
C MET A 262 16.51 10.91 20.49
N LYS A 263 15.32 11.13 19.90
CA LYS A 263 14.10 11.46 20.66
C LYS A 263 13.62 10.26 21.48
N ILE A 264 13.60 9.07 20.88
CA ILE A 264 13.14 7.83 21.54
C ILE A 264 14.03 7.46 22.73
N ILE A 265 15.36 7.59 22.59
CA ILE A 265 16.31 7.32 23.68
C ILE A 265 16.11 8.27 24.86
N ALA A 266 15.66 9.51 24.61
CA ALA A 266 15.34 10.47 25.68
C ALA A 266 14.03 10.15 26.42
N LEU A 267 13.20 9.26 25.89
CA LEU A 267 11.95 8.82 26.52
C LEU A 267 12.20 7.55 27.35
N ASN A 268 11.83 7.58 28.63
CA ASN A 268 12.15 6.53 29.60
C ASN A 268 10.97 5.63 29.98
N THR A 269 9.81 5.80 29.34
CA THR A 269 8.58 5.07 29.67
C THR A 269 7.92 4.59 28.40
N ALA A 270 7.39 3.36 28.40
CA ALA A 270 6.71 2.77 27.26
C ALA A 270 5.56 3.65 26.74
N GLU A 271 4.76 4.24 27.62
CA GLU A 271 3.58 5.05 27.25
C GLU A 271 3.99 6.27 26.43
N LYS A 272 5.02 7.00 26.86
CA LYS A 272 5.54 8.18 26.12
C LYS A 272 6.11 7.78 24.76
N ILE A 273 6.78 6.63 24.68
CA ILE A 273 7.33 6.11 23.42
C ILE A 273 6.17 5.79 22.46
N THR A 274 5.15 5.07 22.92
CA THR A 274 3.97 4.72 22.12
C THR A 274 3.23 5.97 21.64
N GLN A 275 2.91 6.89 22.55
CA GLN A 275 2.22 8.15 22.21
C GLN A 275 2.98 8.99 21.18
N PHE A 276 4.31 9.02 21.27
CA PHE A 276 5.16 9.68 20.28
C PHE A 276 5.09 8.98 18.92
N LEU A 277 5.15 7.66 18.88
CA LEU A 277 5.13 6.87 17.63
C LEU A 277 3.75 6.85 16.96
N GLU A 278 2.68 7.08 17.71
CA GLU A 278 1.33 7.30 17.16
C GLU A 278 1.19 8.67 16.50
N ASN A 279 2.03 9.65 16.88
CA ASN A 279 1.94 11.05 16.44
C ASN A 279 3.30 11.58 15.95
N ILE A 280 3.86 10.92 14.94
CA ILE A 280 5.20 11.27 14.44
C ILE A 280 5.21 12.62 13.68
N PRO A 281 6.31 13.40 13.79
CA PRO A 281 6.52 14.59 12.97
C PRO A 281 6.53 14.30 11.46
N GLN A 282 6.00 15.24 10.67
CA GLN A 282 5.72 15.05 9.23
C GLN A 282 6.82 15.52 8.28
N ASP A 283 7.72 16.35 8.78
CA ASP A 283 8.81 17.01 8.07
C ASP A 283 9.80 16.03 7.41
N ASN A 284 9.87 14.79 7.88
CA ASN A 284 10.86 13.80 7.45
C ASN A 284 10.26 12.60 6.67
N THR A 285 8.97 12.64 6.34
CA THR A 285 8.23 11.49 5.77
C THR A 285 8.80 10.97 4.45
N ASP A 286 9.14 11.84 3.50
CA ASP A 286 9.74 11.45 2.22
C ASP A 286 11.12 10.79 2.38
N ALA A 287 11.94 11.31 3.30
CA ALA A 287 13.25 10.76 3.61
C ALA A 287 13.13 9.38 4.26
N ILE A 288 12.18 9.22 5.19
CA ILE A 288 11.88 7.94 5.84
C ILE A 288 11.50 6.89 4.80
N VAL A 289 10.59 7.19 3.86
CA VAL A 289 10.19 6.21 2.84
C VAL A 289 11.34 5.83 1.94
N SER A 290 12.13 6.82 1.50
CA SER A 290 13.24 6.56 0.59
C SER A 290 14.27 5.63 1.23
N LYS A 291 14.66 5.91 2.48
CA LYS A 291 15.57 5.06 3.25
C LYS A 291 14.97 3.70 3.60
N ALA A 292 13.68 3.64 3.96
CA ALA A 292 13.00 2.38 4.25
C ALA A 292 12.94 1.46 3.03
N VAL A 293 12.69 2.01 1.83
CA VAL A 293 12.72 1.26 0.57
C VAL A 293 14.13 0.75 0.27
N ASP A 294 15.16 1.57 0.48
CA ASP A 294 16.55 1.15 0.27
C ASP A 294 16.97 0.07 1.28
N LEU A 295 16.57 0.21 2.55
CA LEU A 295 16.80 -0.77 3.60
C LEU A 295 16.11 -2.11 3.26
N TRP A 296 14.84 -2.04 2.83
CA TRP A 296 14.10 -3.22 2.37
C TRP A 296 14.80 -3.92 1.20
N ARG A 297 15.31 -3.16 0.21
CA ARG A 297 16.03 -3.74 -0.94
C ARG A 297 17.33 -4.42 -0.51
N THR A 298 18.10 -3.80 0.38
CA THR A 298 19.37 -4.36 0.89
C THR A 298 19.15 -5.69 1.60
N HIS A 299 18.08 -5.79 2.42
CA HIS A 299 17.82 -6.98 3.23
C HIS A 299 17.02 -8.08 2.53
N CYS A 300 16.16 -7.73 1.56
CA CYS A 300 15.27 -8.68 0.91
C CYS A 300 15.67 -9.05 -0.52
N GLY A 301 16.60 -8.32 -1.16
CA GLY A 301 17.05 -8.57 -2.53
C GLY A 301 15.92 -8.55 -3.56
N THR A 302 15.63 -7.40 -4.18
CA THR A 302 14.68 -7.37 -5.32
C THR A 302 15.25 -8.18 -6.50
N PRO A 303 14.48 -9.09 -7.12
CA PRO A 303 14.92 -9.84 -8.29
C PRO A 303 15.35 -8.89 -9.43
N ALA A 304 16.45 -9.23 -10.11
CA ALA A 304 16.87 -8.51 -11.31
C ALA A 304 15.86 -8.76 -12.44
N HIS A 305 15.48 -7.71 -13.17
CA HIS A 305 14.68 -7.85 -14.37
C HIS A 305 15.57 -8.45 -15.47
N SER A 306 15.19 -9.58 -16.05
CA SER A 306 15.69 -9.95 -17.37
C SER A 306 15.10 -8.96 -18.38
N VAL A 307 15.99 -8.28 -19.09
CA VAL A 307 15.67 -7.45 -20.27
C VAL A 307 15.32 -8.38 -21.42
#